data_AF-A0A2M8D0Q6-F1
#
_entry.id   AF-A0A2M8D0Q6-F1
#
_cell.length_a   1.000
_cell.length_b   1.000
_cell.length_c   1.000
_cell.angle_alpha   90.00
_cell.angle_beta   90.00
_cell.angle_gamma   90.00
#
_symmetry.space_group_name_H-M   'P 1'
#
loop_
_entity.id
_entity.type
_entity.pdbx_description
1 polymer ?
#
loop_
_entity_poly.entity_id
_entity_poly.type
_entity_poly.pdbx_seq_one_letter_code
_entity_poly.pdbx_strand_id
1 'polypeptide(L)'
;MFGFLIGGEVNDYAVQLKTLENNMELATLFVEIIIGIALICVACGSNKIAKNQLNAARRDIYLSVYDNITKALGHVFAEGNVNDDAKDLFWQARDRARLELPDDIQQYTQNLFDKMWEAYILYYNKISGEYRLPKGKEKSAAVEEHQRIIGELIKERPHDIFSKHMKIKIR
;
A
#
# COMPACT_ATOMS: atom_id res chain seq x y z
N MET A 1 -21.17 62.67 65.21
CA MET A 1 -20.15 62.81 64.16
C MET A 1 -19.29 61.53 64.14
N PHE A 2 -19.86 60.40 63.72
CA PHE A 2 -19.15 59.12 63.51
C PHE A 2 -20.04 58.29 62.59
N GLY A 3 -19.88 58.45 61.28
CA GLY A 3 -20.74 57.75 60.31
C GLY A 3 -20.15 57.66 58.90
N PHE A 4 -18.89 58.06 58.70
CA PHE A 4 -18.31 58.21 57.36
C PHE A 4 -17.10 57.30 57.08
N LEU A 5 -16.68 56.45 58.03
CA LEU A 5 -15.45 55.66 57.89
C LEU A 5 -15.66 54.17 57.56
N ILE A 6 -16.89 53.64 57.66
CA ILE A 6 -17.15 52.19 57.45
C ILE A 6 -17.53 51.88 55.99
N GLY A 7 -17.98 52.87 55.21
CA GLY A 7 -18.41 52.67 53.81
C GLY A 7 -17.28 52.54 52.80
N GLY A 8 -16.07 53.02 53.11
CA GLY A 8 -14.91 52.94 52.21
C GLY A 8 -14.28 51.56 52.20
N GLU A 9 -14.04 50.97 53.37
CA GLU A 9 -13.37 49.67 53.50
C GLU A 9 -14.22 48.53 52.93
N VAL A 10 -15.53 48.49 53.20
CA VAL A 10 -16.43 47.44 52.67
C VAL A 10 -16.51 47.47 51.14
N ASN A 11 -16.43 48.67 50.54
CA ASN A 11 -16.44 48.84 49.09
C ASN A 11 -15.09 48.40 48.47
N ASP A 12 -13.97 48.66 49.14
CA ASP A 12 -12.65 48.17 48.73
C ASP A 12 -12.55 46.64 48.76
N TYR A 13 -13.10 45.98 49.79
CA TYR A 13 -13.12 44.51 49.85
C TYR A 13 -13.98 43.89 48.74
N ALA A 14 -15.13 44.49 48.42
CA ALA A 14 -16.00 44.02 47.34
C ALA A 14 -15.36 44.19 45.95
N VAL A 15 -14.63 45.29 45.74
CA VAL A 15 -13.85 45.53 44.51
C VAL A 15 -12.68 44.54 44.40
N GLN A 16 -11.97 44.26 45.50
CA GLN A 16 -10.90 43.26 45.52
C GLN A 16 -11.40 41.85 45.24
N LEU A 17 -12.54 41.44 45.82
CA LEU A 17 -13.18 40.15 45.57
C LEU A 17 -13.57 39.96 44.10
N LYS A 18 -14.24 40.94 43.48
CA LYS A 18 -14.58 40.91 42.05
C LYS A 18 -13.35 40.84 41.14
N THR A 19 -12.28 41.53 41.53
CA THR A 19 -11.03 41.51 40.77
C THR A 19 -10.35 40.13 40.86
N LEU A 20 -10.44 39.47 42.02
CA LEU A 20 -9.93 38.12 42.22
C LEU A 20 -10.71 37.08 41.42
N GLU A 21 -12.05 37.16 41.43
CA GLU A 21 -12.94 36.28 40.65
C GLU A 21 -12.69 36.41 39.14
N ASN A 22 -12.63 37.63 38.61
CA ASN A 22 -12.31 37.87 37.19
C ASN A 22 -10.93 37.31 36.80
N ASN A 23 -9.93 37.46 37.67
CA ASN A 23 -8.59 36.92 37.41
C ASN A 23 -8.57 35.38 37.43
N MET A 24 -9.38 34.75 38.29
CA MET A 24 -9.53 33.30 38.32
C MET A 24 -10.27 32.75 37.09
N GLU A 25 -11.35 33.42 36.64
CA GLU A 25 -12.05 33.05 35.41
C GLU A 25 -11.12 33.19 34.19
N LEU A 26 -10.36 34.28 34.12
CA LEU A 26 -9.37 34.50 33.07
C LEU A 26 -8.29 33.41 33.05
N ALA A 27 -7.78 33.02 34.23
CA ALA A 27 -6.80 31.95 34.36
C ALA A 27 -7.37 30.60 33.91
N THR A 28 -8.63 30.31 34.23
CA THR A 28 -9.30 29.06 33.82
C THR A 28 -9.45 29.00 32.30
N LEU A 29 -9.88 30.11 31.67
CA LEU A 29 -9.99 30.21 30.22
C LEU A 29 -8.64 29.99 29.52
N PHE A 30 -7.54 30.55 30.06
CA PHE A 30 -6.21 30.32 29.52
C PHE A 30 -5.79 28.85 29.58
N VAL A 31 -6.09 28.16 30.70
CA VAL A 31 -5.80 26.74 30.86
C VAL A 31 -6.58 25.91 29.84
N GLU A 32 -7.87 26.19 29.64
CA GLU A 32 -8.70 25.50 28.65
C GLU A 32 -8.19 25.70 27.21
N ILE A 33 -7.76 26.92 26.87
CA ILE A 33 -7.16 27.22 25.56
C ILE A 33 -5.86 26.44 25.36
N ILE A 34 -4.99 26.38 26.38
CA ILE A 34 -3.73 25.64 26.31
C ILE A 34 -3.98 24.14 26.14
N ILE A 35 -4.93 23.58 26.89
CA ILE A 35 -5.32 22.17 26.76
C ILE A 35 -5.90 21.90 25.36
N GLY A 36 -6.76 22.79 24.86
CA GLY A 36 -7.34 22.69 23.52
C GLY A 36 -6.28 22.68 22.41
N ILE A 37 -5.31 23.60 22.47
CA ILE A 37 -4.20 23.64 21.51
C ILE A 37 -3.35 22.37 21.60
N ALA A 38 -3.03 21.90 22.82
CA ALA A 38 -2.25 20.68 23.01
C ALA A 38 -2.94 19.45 22.39
N LEU A 39 -4.26 19.32 22.55
CA LEU A 39 -5.04 18.23 21.95
C LEU A 39 -5.02 18.29 20.41
N ILE A 40 -5.15 19.48 19.81
CA ILE A 40 -5.06 19.67 18.36
C ILE A 40 -3.68 19.26 17.85
N CYS A 41 -2.60 19.64 18.54
CA CYS A 41 -1.24 19.26 18.18
C CYS A 41 -1.05 17.73 18.21
N VAL A 42 -1.55 17.05 19.24
CA VAL A 42 -1.49 15.58 19.36
C VAL A 42 -2.30 14.90 18.26
N ALA A 43 -3.50 15.41 17.94
CA ALA A 43 -4.34 14.87 16.88
C ALA A 43 -3.67 14.99 15.49
N CYS A 44 -3.09 16.15 15.18
CA CYS A 44 -2.34 16.37 13.95
C CYS A 44 -1.10 15.46 13.85
N GLY A 45 -0.35 15.30 14.94
CA GLY A 45 0.79 14.38 15.01
C GLY A 45 0.39 12.93 14.75
N SER A 46 -0.68 12.47 15.42
CA SER A 46 -1.21 11.11 15.28
C SER A 46 -1.69 10.81 13.86
N ASN A 47 -2.40 11.76 13.23
CA ASN A 47 -2.85 11.62 11.85
C ASN A 47 -1.68 11.52 10.86
N LYS A 48 -0.60 12.26 11.10
CA LYS A 48 0.61 12.19 10.27
C LYS A 48 1.29 10.82 10.40
N ILE A 49 1.36 10.27 11.62
CA ILE A 49 1.92 8.92 11.87
C ILE A 49 1.07 7.85 11.19
N ALA A 50 -0.26 7.89 11.34
CA ALA A 50 -1.17 6.93 10.72
C ALA A 50 -1.06 6.95 9.19
N LYS A 51 -1.02 8.13 8.57
CA LYS A 51 -0.81 8.27 7.12
C LYS A 51 0.54 7.70 6.67
N ASN A 52 1.60 7.91 7.44
CA ASN A 52 2.92 7.37 7.11
C ASN A 52 2.95 5.85 7.19
N GLN A 53 2.31 5.25 8.20
CA GLN A 53 2.19 3.80 8.33
C GLN A 53 1.38 3.19 7.18
N LEU A 54 0.26 3.81 6.81
CA LEU A 54 -0.57 3.37 5.67
C LEU A 54 0.23 3.39 4.36
N ASN A 55 1.02 4.44 4.13
CA ASN A 55 1.86 4.56 2.95
C ASN A 55 3.00 3.54 2.93
N ALA A 56 3.59 3.23 4.08
CA ALA A 56 4.63 2.19 4.20
C ALA A 56 4.05 0.80 3.89
N ALA A 57 2.93 0.44 4.53
CA ALA A 57 2.25 -0.84 4.28
C ALA A 57 1.86 -0.99 2.80
N ARG A 58 1.32 0.07 2.19
CA ARG A 58 0.99 0.06 0.76
C ARG A 58 2.22 -0.18 -0.11
N ARG A 59 3.35 0.45 0.21
CA ARG A 59 4.61 0.25 -0.53
C ARG A 59 5.10 -1.20 -0.42
N ASP A 60 5.00 -1.81 0.76
CA ASP A 60 5.42 -3.19 0.97
C ASP A 60 4.61 -4.18 0.12
N ILE A 61 3.32 -3.88 -0.10
CA ILE A 61 2.46 -4.65 -1.01
C ILE A 61 2.97 -4.54 -2.45
N TYR A 62 3.24 -3.32 -2.95
CA TYR A 62 3.78 -3.15 -4.31
C TYR A 62 5.11 -3.88 -4.49
N LEU A 63 6.02 -3.78 -3.52
CA LEU A 63 7.31 -4.44 -3.56
C LEU A 63 7.16 -5.97 -3.56
N SER A 64 6.26 -6.51 -2.74
CA SER A 64 6.00 -7.94 -2.69
C SER A 64 5.44 -8.48 -4.00
N VAL A 65 4.47 -7.79 -4.62
CA VAL A 65 3.92 -8.20 -5.92
C VAL A 65 4.99 -8.11 -7.00
N TYR A 66 5.77 -7.03 -7.03
CA TYR A 66 6.87 -6.84 -7.97
C TYR A 66 7.95 -7.92 -7.84
N ASP A 67 8.34 -8.26 -6.61
CA ASP A 67 9.35 -9.28 -6.32
C ASP A 67 8.88 -10.66 -6.76
N ASN A 68 7.63 -11.02 -6.44
CA ASN A 68 7.05 -12.29 -6.87
C ASN A 68 7.01 -12.42 -8.40
N ILE A 69 6.59 -11.37 -9.12
CA ILE A 69 6.58 -11.39 -10.60
C ILE A 69 8.00 -11.51 -11.15
N THR A 70 8.93 -10.73 -10.60
CA THR A 70 10.31 -10.72 -11.09
C THR A 70 11.00 -12.06 -10.87
N LYS A 71 10.76 -12.70 -9.71
CA LYS A 71 11.24 -14.05 -9.41
C LYS A 71 10.59 -15.08 -10.33
N ALA A 72 9.27 -15.01 -10.52
CA ALA A 72 8.55 -15.91 -11.42
C ALA A 72 9.10 -15.84 -12.86
N LEU A 73 9.29 -14.63 -13.37
CA LEU A 73 9.92 -14.40 -14.68
C LEU A 73 11.37 -14.89 -14.71
N GLY A 74 12.11 -14.76 -13.61
CA GLY A 74 13.45 -15.32 -13.46
C GLY A 74 13.47 -16.85 -13.59
N HIS A 75 12.52 -17.54 -12.97
CA HIS A 75 12.34 -18.99 -13.14
C HIS A 75 12.01 -19.36 -14.59
N VAL A 76 11.05 -18.65 -15.21
CA VAL A 76 10.69 -18.87 -16.61
C VAL A 76 11.88 -18.65 -17.55
N PHE A 77 12.68 -17.62 -17.29
CA PHE A 77 13.89 -17.34 -18.05
C PHE A 77 14.96 -18.41 -17.89
N ALA A 78 15.20 -18.85 -16.65
CA ALA A 78 16.24 -19.84 -16.34
C ALA A 78 15.93 -21.22 -16.94
N GLU A 79 14.67 -21.63 -16.91
CA GLU A 79 14.25 -22.98 -17.30
C GLU A 79 13.68 -23.05 -18.71
N GLY A 80 13.37 -21.90 -19.33
CA GLY A 80 12.70 -21.85 -20.63
C GLY A 80 11.29 -22.44 -20.62
N ASN A 81 10.69 -22.60 -19.44
CA ASN A 81 9.33 -23.11 -19.24
C ASN A 81 8.74 -22.55 -17.93
N VAL A 82 7.42 -22.63 -17.78
CA VAL A 82 6.72 -22.35 -16.53
C VAL A 82 6.73 -23.61 -15.67
N ASN A 83 7.55 -23.62 -14.63
CA ASN A 83 7.56 -24.66 -13.60
C ASN A 83 6.55 -24.34 -12.47
N ASP A 84 6.43 -25.24 -11.50
CA ASP A 84 5.48 -25.09 -10.40
C ASP A 84 5.81 -23.88 -9.50
N ASP A 85 7.09 -23.61 -9.24
CA ASP A 85 7.52 -22.45 -8.43
C ASP A 85 7.13 -21.12 -9.09
N ALA A 86 7.38 -20.97 -10.40
CA ALA A 86 7.00 -19.80 -11.18
C ALA A 86 5.49 -19.62 -11.15
N LYS A 87 4.74 -20.71 -11.38
CA LYS A 87 3.27 -20.72 -11.36
C LYS A 87 2.72 -20.21 -10.03
N ASP A 88 3.25 -20.72 -8.91
CA ASP A 88 2.81 -20.32 -7.58
C ASP A 88 3.09 -18.84 -7.29
N LEU A 89 4.25 -18.33 -7.72
CA LEU A 89 4.60 -16.92 -7.59
C LEU A 89 3.69 -16.01 -8.42
N PHE A 90 3.34 -16.41 -9.65
CA PHE A 90 2.37 -15.69 -10.48
C PHE A 90 0.98 -15.66 -9.84
N TRP A 91 0.53 -16.78 -9.28
CA TRP A 91 -0.74 -16.86 -8.53
C TRP A 91 -0.75 -15.88 -7.36
N GLN A 92 0.28 -15.93 -6.51
CA GLN A 92 0.39 -15.05 -5.34
C GLN A 92 0.43 -13.58 -5.73
N ALA A 93 1.19 -13.23 -6.77
CA ALA A 93 1.28 -11.86 -7.27
C ALA A 93 -0.08 -11.34 -7.76
N ARG A 94 -0.79 -12.13 -8.57
CA ARG A 94 -2.11 -11.76 -9.11
C ARG A 94 -3.15 -11.61 -8.01
N ASP A 95 -3.25 -12.57 -7.10
CA ASP A 95 -4.26 -12.55 -6.04
C ASP A 95 -4.06 -11.37 -5.09
N ARG A 96 -2.81 -11.09 -4.73
CA ARG A 96 -2.49 -9.92 -3.91
C ARG A 96 -2.76 -8.61 -4.63
N ALA A 97 -2.38 -8.51 -5.92
CA ALA A 97 -2.64 -7.31 -6.72
C ALA A 97 -4.14 -7.02 -6.83
N ARG A 98 -4.96 -8.05 -7.10
CA ARG A 98 -6.42 -7.92 -7.26
C ARG A 98 -7.12 -7.33 -6.04
N LEU A 99 -6.61 -7.62 -4.84
CA LEU A 99 -7.23 -7.18 -3.59
C LEU A 99 -6.74 -5.79 -3.14
N GLU A 100 -5.47 -5.46 -3.41
CA GLU A 100 -4.78 -4.37 -2.69
C GLU A 100 -4.24 -3.26 -3.61
N LEU A 101 -4.16 -3.49 -4.93
CA LEU A 101 -3.49 -2.60 -5.89
C LEU A 101 -4.47 -1.98 -6.90
N PRO A 102 -4.12 -0.86 -7.56
CA PRO A 102 -4.98 -0.22 -8.56
C PRO A 102 -5.11 -1.04 -9.85
N ASP A 103 -6.18 -0.75 -10.61
CA ASP A 103 -6.62 -1.50 -11.79
C ASP A 103 -5.55 -1.74 -12.85
N ASP A 104 -4.63 -0.79 -13.06
CA ASP A 104 -3.57 -0.94 -14.05
C ASP A 104 -2.56 -2.02 -13.66
N ILE A 105 -2.23 -2.14 -12.37
CA ILE A 105 -1.43 -3.24 -11.85
C ILE A 105 -2.22 -4.53 -11.87
N GLN A 106 -3.49 -4.51 -11.46
CA GLN A 106 -4.34 -5.69 -11.49
C GLN A 106 -4.39 -6.28 -12.90
N GLN A 107 -4.70 -5.46 -13.90
CA GLN A 107 -4.78 -5.86 -15.30
C GLN A 107 -3.43 -6.38 -15.81
N TYR A 108 -2.32 -5.71 -15.45
CA TYR A 108 -0.99 -6.19 -15.79
C TYR A 108 -0.71 -7.59 -15.22
N THR A 109 -0.95 -7.79 -13.92
CA THR A 109 -0.72 -9.09 -13.27
C THR A 109 -1.64 -10.19 -13.80
N GLN A 110 -2.89 -9.85 -14.16
CA GLN A 110 -3.82 -10.77 -14.79
C GLN A 110 -3.34 -11.20 -16.19
N ASN A 111 -2.91 -10.24 -17.01
CA ASN A 111 -2.39 -10.55 -18.35
C ASN A 111 -1.15 -11.45 -18.30
N LEU A 112 -0.25 -11.22 -17.34
CA LEU A 112 0.90 -12.10 -17.10
C LEU A 112 0.46 -13.50 -16.68
N PHE A 113 -0.50 -13.57 -15.76
CA PHE A 113 -1.06 -14.83 -15.29
C PHE A 113 -1.67 -15.64 -16.43
N ASP A 114 -2.45 -15.01 -17.31
CA ASP A 114 -3.12 -15.68 -18.42
C ASP A 114 -2.11 -16.27 -19.41
N LYS A 115 -1.06 -15.49 -19.76
CA LYS A 115 0.06 -15.98 -20.60
C LYS A 115 0.78 -17.16 -19.97
N MET A 116 1.10 -17.06 -18.68
CA MET A 116 1.75 -18.13 -17.93
C MET A 116 0.90 -19.40 -17.96
N TRP A 117 -0.40 -19.26 -17.69
CA TRP A 117 -1.33 -20.39 -17.61
C TRP A 117 -1.49 -21.08 -18.96
N GLU A 118 -1.58 -20.28 -20.04
CA GLU A 118 -1.59 -20.78 -21.41
C GLU A 118 -0.33 -21.58 -21.74
N ALA A 119 0.85 -21.05 -21.43
CA ALA A 119 2.12 -21.75 -21.64
C ALA A 119 2.18 -23.06 -20.84
N TYR A 120 1.77 -23.04 -19.57
CA TYR A 120 1.74 -24.22 -18.71
C TYR A 120 0.82 -25.32 -19.26
N ILE A 121 -0.41 -24.96 -19.63
CA ILE A 121 -1.39 -25.90 -20.19
C ILE A 121 -0.91 -26.49 -21.52
N LEU A 122 -0.35 -25.66 -22.41
CA LEU A 122 0.18 -26.12 -23.69
C LEU A 122 1.31 -27.14 -23.48
N TYR A 123 2.24 -26.84 -22.58
CA TYR A 123 3.33 -27.74 -22.25
C TYR A 123 2.82 -29.08 -21.71
N TYR A 124 1.98 -29.04 -20.69
CA TYR A 124 1.49 -30.23 -20.02
C TYR A 124 0.63 -31.10 -20.95
N ASN A 125 -0.36 -30.51 -21.63
CA ASN A 125 -1.33 -31.28 -22.41
C ASN A 125 -0.82 -31.71 -23.80
N LYS A 126 0.05 -30.93 -24.45
CA LYS A 126 0.42 -31.17 -25.85
C LYS A 126 1.89 -31.55 -26.06
N ILE A 127 2.78 -31.22 -25.10
CA ILE A 127 4.23 -31.39 -25.26
C ILE A 127 4.77 -32.53 -24.37
N SER A 128 4.44 -32.52 -23.08
CA SER A 128 4.99 -33.43 -22.06
C SER A 128 4.50 -34.88 -22.18
N GLY A 129 3.31 -35.09 -22.75
CA GLY A 129 2.84 -36.40 -23.20
C GLY A 129 1.94 -37.20 -22.26
N GLU A 130 1.40 -36.60 -21.20
CA GLU A 130 0.53 -37.32 -20.25
C GLU A 130 -0.90 -37.58 -20.77
N TYR A 131 -1.39 -36.79 -21.73
CA TYR A 131 -2.69 -37.00 -22.38
C TYR A 131 -2.52 -37.18 -23.90
N ARG A 132 -3.31 -38.11 -24.49
CA ARG A 132 -3.31 -38.53 -25.91
C ARG A 132 -2.64 -37.51 -26.85
N LEU A 133 -1.39 -37.78 -27.21
CA LEU A 133 -0.52 -36.82 -27.86
C LEU A 133 -0.97 -36.49 -29.31
N PRO A 134 -0.97 -35.20 -29.70
CA PRO A 134 -0.82 -34.83 -31.10
C PRO A 134 0.51 -35.37 -31.64
N LYS A 135 0.53 -35.92 -32.85
CA LYS A 135 1.74 -36.45 -33.51
C LYS A 135 2.13 -35.57 -34.70
N GLY A 136 3.44 -35.48 -34.97
CA GLY A 136 3.96 -34.77 -36.15
C GLY A 136 3.72 -33.25 -36.09
N LYS A 137 3.04 -32.70 -37.09
CA LYS A 137 2.88 -31.25 -37.30
C LYS A 137 2.20 -30.53 -36.14
N GLU A 138 1.21 -31.15 -35.51
CA GLU A 138 0.46 -30.56 -34.39
C GLU A 138 1.33 -30.38 -33.14
N LYS A 139 2.25 -31.33 -32.87
CA LYS A 139 3.21 -31.19 -31.77
C LYS A 139 4.22 -30.08 -32.05
N SER A 140 4.71 -29.97 -33.30
CA SER A 140 5.60 -28.86 -33.70
C SER A 140 4.94 -27.51 -33.50
N ALA A 141 3.70 -27.35 -33.97
CA ALA A 141 2.94 -26.12 -33.80
C ALA A 141 2.72 -25.77 -32.32
N ALA A 142 2.43 -26.77 -31.47
CA ALA A 142 2.29 -26.54 -30.04
C ALA A 142 3.60 -26.11 -29.37
N VAL A 143 4.75 -26.66 -29.79
CA VAL A 143 6.07 -26.26 -29.30
C VAL A 143 6.42 -24.84 -29.74
N GLU A 144 6.18 -24.50 -31.01
CA GLU A 144 6.41 -23.15 -31.54
C GLU A 144 5.57 -22.12 -30.80
N GLU A 145 4.29 -22.43 -30.55
CA GLU A 145 3.40 -21.55 -29.82
C GLU A 145 3.80 -21.40 -28.34
N HIS A 146 4.18 -22.51 -27.69
CA HIS A 146 4.73 -22.46 -26.33
C HIS A 146 5.97 -21.56 -26.26
N GLN A 147 6.92 -21.73 -27.18
CA GLN A 147 8.12 -20.91 -27.25
C GLN A 147 7.81 -19.44 -27.52
N ARG A 148 6.80 -19.14 -28.35
CA ARG A 148 6.33 -17.76 -28.58
C ARG A 148 5.87 -17.13 -27.28
N ILE A 149 5.01 -17.81 -26.51
CA ILE A 149 4.46 -17.29 -25.26
C ILE A 149 5.56 -17.13 -24.19
N ILE A 150 6.44 -18.13 -24.04
CA ILE A 150 7.60 -18.01 -23.15
C ILE A 150 8.48 -16.82 -23.55
N GLY A 151 8.72 -16.64 -24.84
CA GLY A 151 9.45 -15.49 -25.37
C GLY A 151 8.78 -14.15 -25.09
N GLU A 152 7.45 -14.11 -25.03
CA GLU A 152 6.70 -12.92 -24.61
C GLU A 152 6.87 -12.67 -23.10
N LEU A 153 6.72 -13.70 -22.26
CA LEU A 153 6.92 -13.58 -20.82
C LEU A 153 8.32 -13.07 -20.49
N ILE A 154 9.38 -13.62 -21.10
CA ILE A 154 10.77 -13.20 -20.88
C ILE A 154 11.01 -11.73 -21.26
N LYS A 155 10.26 -11.20 -22.24
CA LYS A 155 10.40 -9.81 -22.69
C LYS A 155 9.68 -8.81 -21.80
N GLU A 156 8.86 -9.28 -20.86
CA GLU A 156 8.12 -8.41 -19.95
C GLU A 156 9.05 -7.58 -19.08
N ARG A 157 8.63 -6.35 -18.81
CA ARG A 157 9.41 -5.37 -18.03
C ARG A 157 8.58 -4.84 -16.87
N PRO A 158 8.46 -5.61 -15.76
CA PRO A 158 7.65 -5.20 -14.62
C PRO A 158 8.04 -3.81 -14.07
N HIS A 159 9.31 -3.43 -14.17
CA HIS A 159 9.79 -2.13 -13.68
C HIS A 159 9.12 -0.93 -14.39
N ASP A 160 8.79 -1.05 -15.68
CA ASP A 160 8.16 0.03 -16.46
C ASP A 160 6.73 0.33 -15.96
N ILE A 161 6.05 -0.71 -15.45
CA ILE A 161 4.70 -0.62 -14.90
C ILE A 161 4.74 -0.16 -13.45
N PHE A 162 5.57 -0.78 -12.62
CA PHE A 162 5.58 -0.54 -11.17
C PHE A 162 6.28 0.76 -10.76
N SER A 163 7.24 1.27 -11.55
CA SER A 163 7.97 2.50 -11.24
C SER A 163 7.06 3.72 -11.05
N LYS A 164 5.96 3.80 -11.82
CA LYS A 164 4.94 4.86 -11.71
C LYS A 164 4.34 4.96 -10.31
N HIS A 165 4.19 3.82 -9.64
CA HIS A 165 3.53 3.72 -8.34
C HIS A 165 4.51 3.70 -7.18
N MET A 166 5.69 3.09 -7.36
CA MET A 166 6.65 2.91 -6.27
C MET A 166 7.38 4.21 -5.89
N LYS A 167 7.36 5.25 -6.74
CA LYS A 167 8.01 6.58 -6.50
C LYS A 167 9.33 6.44 -5.75
N ILE A 168 10.19 5.55 -6.25
CA ILE A 168 11.49 5.29 -5.63
C ILE A 168 12.34 6.55 -5.83
N LYS A 169 12.62 7.26 -4.73
CA LYS A 169 13.82 8.11 -4.70
C LYS A 169 14.99 7.14 -4.71
N ILE A 170 15.55 6.90 -5.89
CA ILE A 170 16.83 6.19 -6.02
C ILE A 170 17.81 7.00 -5.16
N ARG A 171 18.37 6.35 -4.14
CA ARG A 171 19.29 6.95 -3.19
C ARG A 171 20.70 6.54 -3.53
#